data_AF-A0A8T5MQ24-F1
#
_entry.id   AF-A0A8T5MQ24-F1
#
_cell.length_a   1.000
_cell.length_b   1.000
_cell.length_c   1.000
_cell.angle_alpha   90.00
_cell.angle_beta   90.00
_cell.angle_gamma   90.00
#
_symmetry.space_group_name_H-M   'P 1'
#
loop_
_entity.id
_entity.type
_entity.pdbx_description
1 polymer ?
#
loop_
_entity_poly.entity_id
_entity_poly.type
_entity_poly.pdbx_seq_one_letter_code
_entity_poly.pdbx_strand_id
1 'polypeptide(L)'
;MANASMHMIIPMLILLIFYDDIRSILMLLPVSVLPDIDYFFVHRGTLHNIFIPLCLLILYLKNRSQRIALALVYLGSHLFMDIFDVGIIPFYPFSIRNFMIDAEIGLEIVKTTTIDPITGAEVTKTT
;
A
#
# COMPACT_ATOMS: atom_id res chain seq x y z
N MET A 1 -7.78 -7.43 -4.48
CA MET A 1 -6.62 -7.85 -5.32
C MET A 1 -6.01 -6.59 -5.87
N ALA A 2 -5.22 -5.91 -5.06
CA ALA A 2 -4.27 -4.95 -5.56
C ALA A 2 -3.49 -5.65 -6.67
N ASN A 3 -3.61 -5.11 -7.88
CA ASN A 3 -2.87 -5.64 -9.01
C ASN A 3 -1.39 -5.54 -8.65
N ALA A 4 -0.60 -6.59 -8.85
CA ALA A 4 0.86 -6.56 -8.66
C ALA A 4 1.47 -5.30 -9.31
N SER A 5 0.89 -4.85 -10.43
CA SER A 5 1.21 -3.59 -11.10
C SER A 5 1.13 -2.35 -10.18
N MET A 6 0.14 -2.24 -9.29
CA MET A 6 0.00 -1.13 -8.35
C MET A 6 1.12 -1.14 -7.30
N HIS A 7 1.50 -2.33 -6.82
CA HIS A 7 2.63 -2.49 -5.90
C HIS A 7 3.99 -2.13 -6.53
N MET A 8 4.09 -2.15 -7.86
CA MET A 8 5.27 -1.66 -8.58
C MET A 8 5.18 -0.16 -8.89
N ILE A 9 4.04 0.28 -9.44
CA ILE A 9 3.87 1.63 -10.01
C ILE A 9 3.86 2.69 -8.90
N ILE A 10 3.11 2.49 -7.83
CA ILE A 10 2.97 3.49 -6.76
C ILE A 10 4.33 3.83 -6.13
N PRO A 11 5.10 2.87 -5.60
CA PRO A 11 6.41 3.19 -5.04
C PRO A 11 7.39 3.70 -6.09
N MET A 12 7.36 3.21 -7.33
CA MET A 12 8.20 3.74 -8.39
C MET A 12 7.93 5.23 -8.63
N LEU A 13 6.66 5.64 -8.73
CA LEU A 13 6.30 7.04 -8.92
C LEU A 13 6.72 7.90 -7.72
N ILE A 14 6.50 7.42 -6.50
CA ILE A 14 6.96 8.10 -5.29
C ILE A 14 8.48 8.28 -5.35
N LEU A 15 9.23 7.23 -5.68
CA LEU A 15 10.68 7.30 -5.78
C LEU A 15 11.16 8.27 -6.87
N LEU A 16 10.51 8.30 -8.02
CA LEU A 16 10.83 9.24 -9.11
C LEU A 16 10.58 10.70 -8.74
N ILE A 17 9.71 10.99 -7.76
CA ILE A 17 9.49 12.35 -7.25
C ILE A 17 10.66 12.79 -6.36
N PHE A 18 11.25 11.87 -5.59
CA PHE A 18 12.25 12.18 -4.57
C PHE A 18 13.70 11.86 -4.96
N TYR A 19 13.91 11.10 -6.04
CA TYR A 19 15.23 10.63 -6.47
C TYR A 19 15.41 10.76 -7.98
N ASP A 20 16.56 11.31 -8.38
CA ASP A 20 16.92 11.49 -9.80
C ASP A 20 17.54 10.24 -10.44
N ASP A 21 17.97 9.25 -9.66
CA ASP A 21 18.61 8.03 -10.18
C ASP A 21 17.58 7.01 -10.67
N ILE A 22 16.98 7.31 -11.83
CA ILE A 22 16.00 6.47 -12.52
C ILE A 22 16.55 5.05 -12.74
N ARG A 23 17.85 4.92 -13.03
CA ARG A 23 18.46 3.62 -13.31
C ARG A 23 18.37 2.71 -12.09
N SER A 24 18.75 3.19 -10.91
CA SER A 24 18.67 2.42 -9.67
C SER A 24 17.22 2.09 -9.29
N ILE A 25 16.29 3.03 -9.51
CA ILE A 25 14.86 2.82 -9.27
C ILE A 25 14.35 1.65 -10.13
N LEU A 26 14.56 1.71 -11.44
CA LEU A 26 14.11 0.67 -12.38
C LEU A 26 14.81 -0.68 -12.14
N MET A 27 16.10 -0.67 -11.80
CA MET A 27 16.84 -1.90 -11.48
C MET A 27 16.29 -2.63 -10.26
N LEU A 28 15.76 -1.90 -9.28
CA LEU A 28 15.21 -2.47 -8.05
C LEU A 28 13.71 -2.74 -8.14
N LEU A 29 13.06 -2.39 -9.25
CA LEU A 29 11.64 -2.65 -9.46
C LEU A 29 11.24 -4.12 -9.21
N PRO A 30 12.00 -5.16 -9.62
CA PRO A 30 11.65 -6.55 -9.31
C PRO A 30 11.56 -6.88 -7.82
N VAL A 31 12.21 -6.09 -6.95
CA VAL A 31 12.16 -6.27 -5.49
C VAL A 31 10.74 -6.01 -4.96
N SER A 32 9.97 -5.14 -5.61
CA SER A 32 8.58 -4.86 -5.21
C SER A 32 7.64 -6.05 -5.40
N VAL A 33 7.93 -6.95 -6.33
CA VAL A 33 7.11 -8.14 -6.62
C VAL A 33 7.52 -9.33 -5.76
N LEU A 34 8.63 -9.20 -5.03
CA LEU A 34 9.20 -10.30 -4.27
C LEU A 34 8.22 -10.84 -3.20
N PRO A 35 7.47 -9.99 -2.46
CA PRO A 35 6.43 -10.47 -1.56
C PRO A 35 5.34 -11.26 -2.28
N ASP A 36 4.91 -10.86 -3.47
CA ASP A 36 3.86 -11.57 -4.23
C ASP A 36 4.22 -13.01 -4.57
N ILE A 37 5.51 -13.35 -4.67
CA ILE A 37 5.98 -14.73 -4.89
C ILE A 37 5.54 -15.65 -3.75
N ASP A 38 5.31 -15.11 -2.56
CA ASP A 38 4.78 -15.83 -1.39
C ASP A 38 3.39 -16.43 -1.63
N TYR A 39 2.69 -16.00 -2.68
CA TYR A 39 1.47 -16.66 -3.17
C TYR A 39 1.74 -18.11 -3.60
N PHE A 40 2.93 -18.40 -4.13
CA PHE A 40 3.31 -19.75 -4.54
C PHE A 40 3.81 -20.62 -3.38
N PHE A 41 3.98 -20.05 -2.19
CA PHE A 41 4.47 -20.72 -0.98
C PHE A 41 3.35 -20.87 0.07
N VAL A 42 3.75 -20.98 1.35
CA VAL A 42 2.84 -21.13 2.50
C VAL A 42 2.08 -19.81 2.70
N HIS A 43 0.89 -19.72 2.07
CA HIS A 43 -0.15 -18.71 2.27
C HIS A 43 0.34 -17.37 2.84
N ARG A 44 1.03 -16.55 2.02
CA ARG A 44 1.38 -15.13 2.31
C ARG A 44 2.00 -14.87 3.70
N GLY A 45 2.71 -15.84 4.28
CA GLY A 45 3.36 -15.67 5.59
C GLY A 45 4.84 -15.35 5.50
N THR A 46 5.53 -15.87 4.48
CA THR A 46 7.00 -15.94 4.50
C THR A 46 7.68 -14.66 4.03
N LEU A 47 7.08 -13.95 3.07
CA LEU A 47 7.60 -12.70 2.53
C LEU A 47 6.72 -11.49 2.88
N HIS A 48 5.48 -11.70 3.32
CA HIS A 48 4.60 -10.64 3.83
C HIS A 48 4.69 -10.46 5.36
N ASN A 49 5.91 -10.33 5.89
CA ASN A 49 6.13 -10.07 7.32
C ASN A 49 7.03 -8.85 7.54
N ILE A 50 6.98 -8.30 8.75
CA ILE A 50 7.71 -7.08 9.10
C ILE A 50 9.23 -7.31 9.23
N PHE A 51 9.68 -8.56 9.38
CA PHE A 51 11.08 -8.85 9.62
C PHE A 51 11.95 -8.52 8.41
N ILE A 52 11.46 -8.73 7.19
CA ILE A 52 12.19 -8.41 5.95
C ILE A 52 12.53 -6.91 5.84
N PRO A 53 11.55 -5.98 5.86
CA PRO A 53 11.87 -4.56 5.82
C PRO A 53 12.62 -4.10 7.07
N LEU A 54 12.42 -4.72 8.24
CA LEU A 54 13.17 -4.38 9.45
C LEU A 54 14.66 -4.73 9.29
N CYS A 55 14.99 -5.89 8.72
CA CYS A 55 16.37 -6.25 8.40
C CYS A 55 17.00 -5.25 7.42
N LEU A 56 16.28 -4.85 6.37
CA LEU A 56 16.75 -3.82 5.43
C LEU A 56 16.94 -2.47 6.11
N LEU A 57 16.04 -2.08 7.02
CA LEU A 57 16.17 -0.85 7.80
C LEU A 57 17.45 -0.87 8.65
N ILE A 58 17.72 -1.97 9.36
CA ILE A 58 18.95 -2.12 10.15
C ILE A 58 20.19 -2.01 9.25
N LEU A 59 20.19 -2.69 8.09
CA LEU A 59 21.28 -2.61 7.11
C LEU A 59 21.44 -1.19 6.54
N TYR A 60 20.34 -0.48 6.32
CA TYR A 60 20.37 0.91 5.88
C TYR A 60 20.95 1.82 6.96
N LEU A 61 20.55 1.68 8.22
CA LEU A 61 21.08 2.50 9.31
C LEU A 61 22.60 2.31 9.47
N LYS A 62 23.10 1.10 9.21
CA LYS A 62 24.53 0.78 9.25
C LYS A 62 25.30 1.32 8.04
N ASN A 63 24.82 1.06 6.82
CA ASN A 63 25.58 1.28 5.60
C ASN A 63 25.23 2.59 4.87
N ARG A 64 24.06 3.18 5.19
CA ARG A 64 23.48 4.37 4.53
C ARG A 64 23.44 4.27 3.00
N SER A 65 23.31 3.05 2.49
CA SER A 65 23.29 2.80 1.05
C SER A 65 21.95 3.18 0.43
N GLN A 66 21.98 4.00 -0.61
CA GLN A 66 20.81 4.39 -1.38
C GLN A 66 20.05 3.18 -1.93
N ARG A 67 20.74 2.14 -2.41
CA ARG A 67 20.10 0.93 -2.92
C ARG A 67 19.26 0.22 -1.86
N ILE A 68 19.74 0.20 -0.61
CA ILE A 68 19.00 -0.39 0.50
C ILE A 68 17.78 0.48 0.83
N ALA A 69 17.92 1.81 0.79
CA ALA A 69 16.78 2.72 0.98
C ALA A 69 15.70 2.51 -0.09
N LEU A 70 16.07 2.41 -1.36
CA LEU A 70 15.14 2.14 -2.45
C LEU A 70 14.42 0.80 -2.27
N ALA A 71 15.17 -0.28 -1.95
CA ALA A 71 14.59 -1.59 -1.66
C ALA A 71 13.62 -1.55 -0.47
N LEU A 72 13.96 -0.79 0.58
CA LEU A 72 13.11 -0.59 1.75
C LEU A 72 11.81 0.14 1.38
N VAL A 73 11.85 1.15 0.51
CA VAL A 73 10.64 1.84 0.04
C VAL A 73 9.76 0.89 -0.76
N TYR A 74 10.34 0.12 -1.69
CA TYR A 74 9.57 -0.86 -2.46
C TYR A 74 8.87 -1.88 -1.55
N LEU A 75 9.62 -2.59 -0.70
CA LEU A 75 9.03 -3.60 0.19
C LEU A 75 8.11 -3.02 1.26
N GLY A 76 8.48 -1.88 1.84
CA GLY A 76 7.68 -1.20 2.85
C GLY A 76 6.33 -0.74 2.28
N SER A 77 6.35 -0.16 1.08
CA SER A 77 5.11 0.24 0.38
C SER A 77 4.24 -0.97 0.03
N HIS A 78 4.84 -2.10 -0.34
CA HIS A 78 4.11 -3.33 -0.64
C HIS A 78 3.29 -3.78 0.56
N LEU A 79 3.96 -3.99 1.70
CA LEU A 79 3.30 -4.38 2.95
C LEU A 79 2.30 -3.32 3.42
N PHE A 80 2.64 -2.05 3.27
CA PHE A 80 1.75 -0.95 3.66
C PHE A 80 0.45 -0.98 2.87
N MET A 81 0.53 -1.13 1.55
CA MET A 81 -0.67 -1.24 0.71
C MET A 81 -1.47 -2.49 1.04
N ASP A 82 -0.80 -3.62 1.30
CA ASP A 82 -1.48 -4.86 1.67
C ASP A 82 -2.25 -4.75 2.98
N ILE A 83 -1.82 -3.93 3.94
CA ILE A 83 -2.58 -3.66 5.17
C ILE A 83 -4.00 -3.15 4.85
N PHE A 84 -4.21 -2.47 3.72
CA PHE A 84 -5.51 -1.89 3.32
C PHE A 84 -6.27 -2.71 2.25
N ASP A 85 -5.75 -3.83 1.76
CA ASP A 85 -6.46 -4.70 0.78
C ASP A 85 -6.73 -6.10 1.33
N VAL A 86 -5.68 -6.90 1.55
CA VAL A 86 -5.82 -8.31 1.97
C VAL A 86 -5.32 -8.56 3.41
N GLY A 87 -4.63 -7.57 3.98
CA GLY A 87 -3.90 -7.67 5.23
C GLY A 87 -2.55 -8.37 5.09
N ILE A 88 -1.74 -8.27 6.15
CA ILE A 88 -0.42 -8.91 6.26
C ILE A 88 -0.36 -9.84 7.49
N ILE A 89 0.59 -10.78 7.53
CA ILE A 89 0.87 -11.61 8.71
C ILE A 89 2.21 -11.16 9.30
N PRO A 90 2.24 -10.10 10.13
CA PRO A 90 3.46 -9.36 10.43
C PRO A 90 4.50 -10.19 11.19
N PHE A 91 4.09 -11.19 11.96
CA PHE A 91 4.94 -11.92 12.90
C PHE A 91 5.11 -13.41 12.57
N TYR A 92 4.85 -13.84 11.33
CA TYR A 92 5.17 -15.21 10.92
C TYR A 92 6.68 -15.50 11.05
N PRO A 93 7.12 -16.69 11.52
CA PRO A 93 6.34 -17.87 11.88
C PRO A 93 5.85 -17.91 13.34
N PHE A 94 6.09 -16.87 14.14
CA PHE A 94 5.71 -16.83 15.56
C PHE A 94 4.20 -16.63 15.77
N SER A 95 3.51 -16.04 14.78
CA SER A 95 2.06 -15.85 14.78
C SER A 95 1.51 -15.93 13.36
N ILE A 96 0.30 -16.47 13.25
CA ILE A 96 -0.47 -16.57 11.99
C ILE A 96 -1.62 -15.57 11.92
N ARG A 97 -1.67 -14.58 12.83
CA ARG A 97 -2.73 -13.57 12.83
C ARG A 97 -2.54 -12.61 11.65
N ASN A 98 -3.55 -12.51 10.80
CA ASN A 98 -3.65 -11.50 9.76
C ASN A 98 -4.06 -10.15 10.37
N PHE A 99 -3.42 -9.08 9.91
CA PHE A 99 -3.67 -7.70 10.32
C PHE A 99 -4.07 -6.89 9.09
N MET A 100 -5.22 -6.24 9.17
CA MET A 100 -5.80 -5.43 8.10
C MET A 100 -6.44 -4.19 8.72
N ILE A 101 -6.37 -3.06 8.01
CA ILE A 101 -7.08 -1.83 8.34
C ILE A 101 -8.18 -1.65 7.31
N ASP A 102 -9.42 -1.65 7.79
CA ASP A 102 -10.57 -1.30 6.97
C ASP A 102 -10.73 0.23 6.97
N ALA A 103 -10.61 0.83 5.79
CA ALA A 103 -10.70 2.27 5.59
C ALA A 103 -11.85 2.55 4.62
N GLU A 104 -13.06 2.67 5.16
CA GLU A 104 -14.24 3.03 4.38
C GLU A 104 -14.33 4.55 4.24
N ILE A 105 -14.12 5.06 3.01
CA ILE A 105 -14.39 6.47 2.69
C ILE A 105 -15.83 6.55 2.17
N GLY A 106 -16.76 6.80 3.08
CA GLY A 106 -18.17 7.04 2.75
C GLY A 106 -18.36 8.43 2.15
N LEU A 107 -18.87 8.50 0.93
CA LEU A 107 -19.35 9.73 0.33
C LEU A 107 -20.84 9.84 0.65
N GLU A 108 -21.18 10.54 1.72
CA GLU A 108 -22.58 10.76 2.09
C GLU A 108 -23.19 11.80 1.15
N ILE A 109 -24.00 11.36 0.20
CA ILE A 109 -24.78 12.25 -0.66
C ILE A 109 -25.91 12.82 0.17
N VAL A 110 -25.74 14.04 0.66
CA VAL A 110 -26.79 14.77 1.40
C VAL A 110 -27.91 15.15 0.43
N LYS A 111 -29.04 14.45 0.51
CA LYS A 111 -30.27 14.89 -0.14
C LYS A 111 -30.81 16.10 0.61
N THR A 112 -30.70 17.28 0.00
CA THR A 112 -31.37 18.48 0.54
C THR A 112 -32.74 18.60 -0.11
N THR A 113 -33.79 18.42 0.69
CA THR A 113 -35.16 18.73 0.28
C THR A 113 -35.42 20.19 0.57
N THR A 114 -35.62 20.98 -0.47
CA THR A 114 -36.03 22.39 -0.36
C THR A 114 -37.49 22.52 -0.76
N ILE A 115 -38.28 23.25 0.04
CA ILE A 115 -39.67 23.56 -0.30
C ILE A 115 -39.68 24.81 -1.17
N ASP A 116 -40.30 24.75 -2.34
CA ASP A 116 -40.51 25.91 -3.20
C ASP A 116 -41.45 26.92 -2.51
N PRO A 117 -40.98 28.14 -2.21
CA PRO A 117 -41.77 29.13 -1.46
C PRO A 117 -42.98 29.67 -2.24
N ILE A 118 -43.06 29.45 -3.55
CA ILE A 118 -44.13 29.95 -4.42
C ILE A 118 -45.20 28.88 -4.62
N THR A 119 -44.78 27.63 -4.86
CA THR A 119 -45.69 26.53 -5.21
C THR A 119 -45.97 25.57 -4.05
N GLY A 120 -45.18 25.63 -2.97
CA GLY A 120 -45.24 24.70 -1.84
C GLY A 120 -44.75 23.28 -2.17
N ALA A 121 -44.23 23.06 -3.39
CA ALA A 121 -43.76 21.76 -3.82
C ALA A 121 -42.40 21.41 -3.22
N GLU A 122 -42.22 20.16 -2.79
CA GLU A 122 -40.91 19.64 -2.41
C GLU A 122 -40.04 19.46 -3.67
N VAL A 123 -38.94 20.20 -3.74
CA VAL A 123 -37.92 20.04 -4.77
C VAL A 123 -36.73 19.35 -4.13
N THR A 124 -36.50 18.09 -4.50
CA THR A 124 -35.32 17.33 -4.06
C THR A 124 -34.16 17.61 -5.01
N LYS A 125 -33.05 18.15 -4.51
CA LYS A 125 -31.80 18.26 -5.27
C LYS A 125 -30.73 17.40 -4.62
N THR A 126 -30.11 16.53 -5.42
CA THR A 126 -28.87 15.84 -5.08
C THR A 126 -27.70 16.72 -5.49
N THR A 127 -26.74 16.91 -4.59
CA THR A 127 -25.47 17.60 -4.86
C THR A 127 -24.34 16.60 -4.69
#